data_AF-A0AA43UM28-F1
#
_entry.id   AF-A0AA43UM28-F1
#
_cell.length_a   1.000
_cell.length_b   1.000
_cell.length_c   1.000
_cell.angle_alpha   90.00
_cell.angle_beta   90.00
_cell.angle_gamma   90.00
#
_symmetry.space_group_name_H-M   'P 1'
#
loop_
_entity.id
_entity.type
_entity.pdbx_description
1 polymer ?
#
loop_
_entity_poly.entity_id
_entity_poly.type
_entity_poly.pdbx_seq_one_letter_code
_entity_poly.pdbx_strand_id
1 'polypeptide(L)'
;MTQADHITVAHGNLVVDVPRRLFKGPDCVIDEEAAKPFRDMIRGRYPWLSESSVEVLMAKARKEMIRVRDEETKGRSHSRSLADQGKLDQAIAHMRLHIEMDPEDADSWYELGNLLCKAGDAEEGYRAINRGRELALSSQKRKTGR
;
A
#
# COMPACT_ATOMS: atom_id res chain seq x y z
N MET A 1 -13.23 4.98 -12.10
CA MET A 1 -13.00 6.16 -11.26
C MET A 1 -11.55 6.56 -11.48
N THR A 2 -11.30 7.77 -11.98
CA THR A 2 -9.94 8.30 -12.11
C THR A 2 -9.34 8.41 -10.71
N GLN A 3 -8.21 7.77 -10.51
CA GLN A 3 -7.47 7.81 -9.26
C GLN A 3 -7.07 9.27 -8.99
N ALA A 4 -7.33 9.79 -7.79
CA ALA A 4 -6.92 11.15 -7.43
C ALA A 4 -5.39 11.27 -7.57
N ASP A 5 -4.92 12.36 -8.18
CA ASP A 5 -3.50 12.66 -8.40
C ASP A 5 -2.77 13.11 -7.12
N HIS A 6 -3.52 13.26 -6.02
CA HIS A 6 -3.08 13.67 -4.71
C HIS A 6 -3.68 12.78 -3.61
N ILE A 7 -3.10 12.88 -2.41
CA ILE A 7 -3.65 12.39 -1.15
C ILE A 7 -3.89 13.59 -0.23
N THR A 8 -4.93 13.53 0.60
CA THR A 8 -5.25 14.62 1.52
C THR A 8 -4.71 14.31 2.91
N VAL A 9 -3.95 15.24 3.48
CA VAL A 9 -3.23 15.04 4.75
C VAL A 9 -3.52 16.19 5.71
N ALA A 10 -3.84 15.86 6.96
CA ALA A 10 -4.10 16.84 8.02
C ALA A 10 -2.91 17.00 8.99
N HIS A 11 -2.54 18.25 9.27
CA HIS A 11 -1.55 18.65 10.26
C HIS A 11 -2.08 19.80 11.12
N GLY A 12 -2.54 19.51 12.34
CA GLY A 12 -3.24 20.49 13.16
C GLY A 12 -4.56 20.88 12.48
N ASN A 13 -4.79 22.19 12.31
CA ASN A 13 -5.94 22.72 11.57
C ASN A 13 -5.69 22.85 10.06
N LEU A 14 -4.50 22.51 9.59
CA LEU A 14 -4.13 22.61 8.19
C LEU A 14 -4.43 21.30 7.47
N VAL A 15 -5.17 21.37 6.36
CA VAL A 15 -5.40 20.26 5.44
C VAL A 15 -4.72 20.59 4.12
N VAL A 16 -3.91 19.66 3.60
CA VAL A 16 -3.13 19.86 2.38
C VAL A 16 -3.28 18.67 1.46
N ASP A 17 -3.52 18.95 0.19
CA ASP A 17 -3.44 17.97 -0.88
C ASP A 17 -1.99 17.80 -1.32
N VAL A 18 -1.45 16.60 -1.08
CA VAL A 18 -0.07 16.22 -1.35
C VAL A 18 -0.04 15.42 -2.65
N PRO A 19 0.64 15.89 -3.71
CA PRO A 19 0.70 15.17 -4.97
C PRO A 19 1.32 13.78 -4.83
N ARG A 20 0.72 12.75 -5.45
CA ARG A 20 1.23 11.37 -5.40
C ARG A 20 2.58 11.20 -6.08
N ARG A 21 2.89 12.07 -7.06
CA ARG A 21 4.19 12.11 -7.76
C ARG A 21 5.38 12.39 -6.84
N LEU A 22 5.14 12.82 -5.61
CA LEU A 22 6.19 13.03 -4.61
C LEU A 22 6.72 11.73 -4.01
N PHE A 23 6.09 10.58 -4.29
CA PHE A 23 6.45 9.30 -3.69
C PHE A 23 6.93 8.31 -4.75
N LYS A 24 8.01 7.59 -4.46
CA LYS A 24 8.65 6.59 -5.33
C LYS A 24 8.71 5.21 -4.67
N GLY A 25 8.65 4.18 -5.51
CA GLY A 25 8.83 2.78 -5.10
C GLY A 25 7.70 2.25 -4.20
N PRO A 26 7.70 0.95 -3.87
CA PRO A 26 6.64 0.32 -3.07
C PRO A 26 6.50 0.90 -1.66
N ASP A 27 7.60 1.38 -1.08
CA ASP A 27 7.61 1.96 0.27
C ASP A 27 7.26 3.45 0.28
N CYS A 28 6.84 4.02 -0.85
CA CYS A 28 6.46 5.44 -0.98
C CYS A 28 7.54 6.37 -0.41
N VAL A 29 8.80 6.14 -0.76
CA VAL A 29 9.90 7.01 -0.33
C VAL A 29 9.68 8.39 -0.95
N ILE A 30 9.87 9.45 -0.17
CA ILE A 30 9.73 10.82 -0.67
C ILE A 30 10.85 11.08 -1.67
N ASP A 31 10.47 11.53 -2.85
CA ASP A 31 11.38 11.99 -3.88
C ASP A 31 11.78 13.43 -3.58
N GLU A 32 12.99 13.62 -3.06
CA GLU A 32 13.48 14.93 -2.61
C GLU A 32 13.51 15.98 -3.73
N GLU A 33 13.80 15.56 -4.97
CA GLU A 33 13.79 16.48 -6.13
C GLU A 33 12.37 16.96 -6.46
N ALA A 34 11.40 16.03 -6.50
CA ALA A 34 10.01 16.38 -6.76
C ALA A 34 9.35 17.12 -5.58
N ALA A 35 9.78 16.82 -4.35
CA ALA A 35 9.23 17.37 -3.12
C ALA A 35 9.75 18.78 -2.81
N LYS A 36 10.95 19.16 -3.27
CA LYS A 36 11.52 20.50 -3.03
C LYS A 36 10.58 21.63 -3.48
N PRO A 37 10.07 21.68 -4.74
CA PRO A 37 9.12 22.71 -5.15
C PRO A 37 7.83 22.72 -4.31
N PHE A 38 7.39 21.55 -3.84
CA PHE A 38 6.21 21.44 -2.99
C PHE A 38 6.47 22.00 -1.59
N ARG A 39 7.63 21.70 -0.98
CA ARG A 39 8.04 22.28 0.31
C ARG A 39 8.14 23.81 0.22
N ASP A 40 8.74 24.33 -0.85
CA ASP A 40 8.87 25.77 -1.08
C ASP A 40 7.49 26.44 -1.24
N MET A 41 6.58 25.81 -1.98
CA MET A 41 5.19 26.26 -2.11
C MET A 41 4.48 26.31 -0.75
N ILE A 42 4.60 25.27 0.08
CA ILE A 42 3.99 25.20 1.41
C ILE A 42 4.54 26.30 2.33
N ARG A 43 5.86 26.52 2.33
CA ARG A 43 6.52 27.58 3.09
C ARG A 43 6.06 28.98 2.65
N GLY A 44 5.91 29.20 1.34
CA GLY A 44 5.41 30.46 0.81
C GLY A 44 3.94 30.72 1.12
N ARG A 45 3.09 29.68 1.07
CA ARG A 45 1.66 29.79 1.36
C ARG A 45 1.38 29.90 2.86
N TYR A 46 2.20 29.28 3.71
CA TYR A 46 2.03 29.24 5.16
C TYR A 46 3.31 29.69 5.89
N PRO A 47 3.64 31.00 5.90
CA PRO A 47 4.89 31.50 6.47
C PRO A 47 5.05 31.28 7.98
N TRP A 48 3.94 31.05 8.69
CA TRP A 48 3.93 30.73 10.12
C TRP A 48 4.26 29.27 10.43
N LEU A 49 4.36 28.41 9.41
CA LEU A 49 4.64 26.99 9.57
C LEU A 49 6.16 26.79 9.74
N SER A 50 6.58 26.23 10.87
CA SER A 50 7.99 25.94 11.12
C SER A 50 8.52 24.87 10.16
N GLU A 51 9.84 24.86 9.92
CA GLU A 51 10.49 23.82 9.10
C GLU A 51 10.20 22.41 9.63
N SER A 52 10.25 22.22 10.95
CA SER A 52 9.89 20.95 11.59
C SER A 52 8.45 20.55 11.33
N SER A 53 7.51 21.52 11.29
CA SER A 53 6.11 21.23 11.00
C SER A 53 5.88 20.79 9.55
N VAL A 54 6.63 21.36 8.59
CA VAL A 54 6.64 20.90 7.19
C VAL A 54 7.15 19.46 7.10
N GLU A 55 8.25 19.15 7.78
CA GLU A 55 8.78 17.78 7.78
C GLU A 55 7.83 16.77 8.44
N VAL A 56 7.14 17.15 9.53
CA VAL A 56 6.09 16.31 10.12
C VAL A 56 4.91 16.11 9.15
N LEU A 57 4.52 17.15 8.40
CA LEU A 57 3.49 17.04 7.37
C LEU A 57 3.91 16.05 6.27
N MET A 58 5.15 16.15 5.79
CA MET A 58 5.69 15.25 4.77
C MET A 58 5.78 13.80 5.28
N ALA A 59 6.20 13.61 6.53
CA ALA A 59 6.23 12.28 7.17
C ALA A 59 4.82 11.69 7.32
N LYS A 60 3.82 12.49 7.69
CA LYS A 60 2.41 12.07 7.71
C LYS A 60 1.92 11.72 6.31
N ALA A 61 2.25 12.54 5.32
CA ALA A 61 1.86 12.30 3.94
C ALA A 61 2.43 10.99 3.41
N ARG A 62 3.69 10.67 3.74
CA ARG A 62 4.27 9.37 3.40
C ARG A 62 3.50 8.21 4.04
N LYS A 63 3.16 8.31 5.33
CA LYS A 63 2.38 7.26 6.01
C LYS A 63 1.00 7.07 5.36
N GLU A 64 0.33 8.16 5.03
CA GLU A 64 -0.97 8.11 4.34
C GLU A 64 -0.83 7.54 2.92
N MET A 65 0.23 7.89 2.18
CA MET A 65 0.49 7.31 0.86
C MET A 65 0.70 5.80 0.93
N ILE A 66 1.45 5.33 1.93
CA ILE A 66 1.64 3.88 2.17
C ILE A 66 0.28 3.23 2.40
N ARG A 67 -0.55 3.79 3.28
CA ARG A 67 -1.89 3.27 3.55
C ARG A 67 -2.76 3.22 2.29
N VAL A 68 -2.85 4.32 1.54
CA VAL A 68 -3.63 4.39 0.30
C VAL A 68 -3.16 3.34 -0.69
N ARG A 69 -1.84 3.18 -0.88
CA ARG A 69 -1.31 2.13 -1.77
C ARG A 69 -1.52 0.72 -1.25
N ASP A 70 -1.45 0.53 0.05
CA ASP A 70 -1.73 -0.74 0.69
C ASP A 70 -3.17 -1.15 0.42
N GLU A 71 -4.13 -0.25 0.64
CA GLU A 71 -5.55 -0.47 0.34
C GLU A 71 -5.79 -0.71 -1.16
N GLU A 72 -5.18 0.10 -2.04
CA GLU A 72 -5.32 -0.04 -3.50
C GLU A 72 -4.76 -1.37 -4.04
N THR A 73 -3.69 -1.86 -3.44
CA THR A 73 -3.03 -3.11 -3.86
C THR A 73 -3.43 -4.31 -3.00
N LYS A 74 -4.38 -4.14 -2.07
CA LYS A 74 -4.75 -5.13 -1.05
C LYS A 74 -3.51 -5.73 -0.37
N GLY A 75 -2.60 -4.85 0.01
CA GLY A 75 -1.32 -5.10 0.66
C GLY A 75 -0.23 -5.74 -0.18
N ARG A 76 -0.50 -6.20 -1.41
CA ARG A 76 0.48 -6.92 -2.24
C ARG A 76 1.76 -6.13 -2.50
N SER A 77 1.66 -4.81 -2.69
CA SER A 77 2.85 -4.00 -2.91
C SER A 77 3.75 -3.94 -1.68
N HIS A 78 3.16 -3.91 -0.49
CA HIS A 78 3.91 -3.83 0.76
C HIS A 78 4.50 -5.19 1.14
N SER A 79 3.73 -6.28 1.00
CA SER A 79 4.22 -7.63 1.29
C SER A 79 5.36 -8.04 0.36
N ARG A 80 5.33 -7.68 -0.92
CA ARG A 80 6.45 -7.90 -1.85
C ARG A 80 7.70 -7.14 -1.42
N SER A 81 7.57 -5.87 -1.05
CA SER A 81 8.70 -5.07 -0.54
C SER A 81 9.32 -5.72 0.70
N LEU A 82 8.49 -6.17 1.65
CA LEU A 82 8.96 -6.89 2.84
C LEU A 82 9.68 -8.18 2.48
N ALA A 83 9.15 -8.96 1.53
CA ALA A 83 9.78 -10.18 1.05
C ALA A 83 11.12 -9.93 0.36
N ASP A 84 11.22 -8.88 -0.47
CA ASP A 84 12.46 -8.48 -1.14
C ASP A 84 13.52 -8.02 -0.13
N GLN A 85 13.10 -7.51 1.03
CA GLN A 85 13.96 -7.19 2.18
C GLN A 85 14.32 -8.42 3.04
N GLY A 86 13.90 -9.63 2.66
CA GLY A 86 14.10 -10.86 3.42
C GLY A 86 13.20 -11.02 4.65
N LYS A 87 12.23 -10.12 4.85
CA LYS A 87 11.31 -10.11 6.00
C LYS A 87 10.05 -10.92 5.68
N LEU A 88 10.24 -12.20 5.35
CA LEU A 88 9.16 -13.09 4.90
C LEU A 88 8.05 -13.24 5.94
N ASP A 89 8.39 -13.38 7.22
CA ASP A 89 7.39 -13.50 8.30
C ASP A 89 6.48 -12.28 8.39
N GLN A 90 7.05 -11.07 8.22
CA GLN A 90 6.27 -9.83 8.23
C GLN A 90 5.38 -9.73 6.99
N ALA A 91 5.88 -10.15 5.82
CA ALA A 91 5.10 -10.17 4.59
C ALA A 91 3.90 -11.13 4.69
N ILE A 92 4.10 -12.32 5.27
CA ILE A 92 3.07 -13.33 5.50
C ILE A 92 2.03 -12.81 6.50
N ALA A 93 2.46 -12.26 7.63
CA ALA A 93 1.56 -11.68 8.62
C ALA A 93 0.70 -10.55 8.02
N HIS A 94 1.31 -9.69 7.21
CA HIS A 94 0.60 -8.61 6.52
C HIS A 94 -0.48 -9.14 5.58
N MET A 95 -0.19 -10.18 4.78
CA MET A 95 -1.18 -10.79 3.89
C MET A 95 -2.30 -11.51 4.64
N ARG A 96 -2.01 -12.13 5.78
CA ARG A 96 -3.05 -12.74 6.62
C ARG A 96 -4.05 -11.70 7.12
N LEU A 97 -3.60 -10.51 7.53
CA LEU A 97 -4.50 -9.41 7.91
C LEU A 97 -5.41 -8.96 6.75
N HIS A 98 -4.85 -8.86 5.54
CA HIS A 98 -5.66 -8.54 4.34
C HIS A 98 -6.70 -9.61 4.01
N ILE A 99 -6.35 -10.88 4.16
CA ILE A 99 -7.27 -12.00 3.98
C ILE A 99 -8.36 -12.02 5.05
N GLU A 100 -8.05 -11.65 6.30
CA GLU A 100 -9.06 -11.51 7.34
C GLU A 100 -10.09 -10.41 7.01
N MET A 101 -9.64 -9.33 6.36
CA MET A 101 -10.53 -8.24 5.92
C MET A 101 -11.35 -8.61 4.68
N ASP A 102 -10.76 -9.29 3.70
CA ASP A 102 -11.43 -9.75 2.47
C ASP A 102 -11.07 -11.21 2.15
N PRO A 103 -11.77 -12.18 2.76
CA PRO A 103 -11.48 -13.61 2.56
C PRO A 103 -11.79 -14.12 1.15
N GLU A 104 -12.53 -13.35 0.34
CA GLU A 104 -12.87 -13.71 -1.04
C GLU A 104 -11.87 -13.15 -2.07
N ASP A 105 -10.84 -12.40 -1.65
CA ASP A 105 -9.83 -11.88 -2.56
C ASP A 105 -8.85 -12.96 -3.02
N ALA A 106 -9.12 -13.53 -4.20
CA ALA A 106 -8.26 -14.55 -4.81
C ALA A 106 -6.79 -14.12 -4.93
N ASP A 107 -6.53 -12.85 -5.25
CA ASP A 107 -5.18 -12.32 -5.43
C ASP A 107 -4.38 -12.28 -4.11
N SER A 108 -5.03 -11.96 -2.99
CA SER A 108 -4.40 -11.98 -1.66
C SER A 108 -4.02 -13.41 -1.24
N TRP A 109 -4.88 -14.40 -1.53
CA TRP A 109 -4.57 -15.81 -1.30
C TRP A 109 -3.39 -16.30 -2.14
N TYR A 110 -3.29 -15.88 -3.41
CA TYR A 110 -2.14 -16.20 -4.25
C TYR A 110 -0.85 -15.56 -3.73
N GLU A 111 -0.89 -14.30 -3.30
CA GLU A 111 0.29 -13.63 -2.75
C GLU A 111 0.76 -14.31 -1.46
N LEU A 112 -0.17 -14.63 -0.54
CA LEU A 112 0.15 -15.40 0.68
C LEU A 112 0.81 -16.74 0.33
N GLY A 113 0.25 -17.47 -0.65
CA GLY A 113 0.79 -18.76 -1.07
C GLY A 113 2.20 -18.66 -1.63
N ASN A 114 2.48 -17.64 -2.44
CA ASN A 114 3.82 -17.38 -2.96
C ASN A 114 4.82 -17.07 -1.83
N LEU A 115 4.41 -16.28 -0.83
CA LEU A 115 5.25 -15.93 0.31
C LEU A 115 5.56 -17.15 1.20
N LEU A 116 4.56 -17.98 1.48
CA LEU A 116 4.73 -19.23 2.23
C LEU A 116 5.69 -20.19 1.52
N CYS A 117 5.54 -20.36 0.21
CA CYS A 117 6.48 -21.15 -0.60
C CYS A 117 7.92 -20.59 -0.52
N LYS A 118 8.09 -19.26 -0.55
CA LYS A 118 9.40 -18.62 -0.38
C LYS A 118 9.98 -18.82 1.03
N ALA A 119 9.14 -18.89 2.06
CA ALA A 119 9.54 -19.16 3.44
C ALA A 119 9.88 -20.64 3.71
N GLY A 120 9.57 -21.54 2.78
CA GLY A 120 9.80 -22.98 2.90
C GLY A 120 8.56 -23.78 3.31
N ASP A 121 7.46 -23.11 3.64
CA ASP A 121 6.18 -23.72 4.04
C ASP A 121 5.33 -24.11 2.82
N ALA A 122 5.89 -24.97 1.96
CA ALA A 122 5.29 -25.33 0.68
C ALA A 122 3.88 -25.96 0.81
N GLU A 123 3.61 -26.69 1.89
CA GLU A 123 2.29 -27.28 2.12
C GLU A 123 1.22 -26.21 2.36
N GLU A 124 1.49 -25.25 3.26
CA GLU A 124 0.56 -24.16 3.53
C GLU A 124 0.45 -23.24 2.31
N GLY A 125 1.56 -22.99 1.62
CA GLY A 125 1.57 -22.22 0.37
C GLY A 125 0.68 -22.84 -0.71
N TYR A 126 0.75 -24.16 -0.90
CA TYR A 126 -0.11 -24.88 -1.84
C TYR A 126 -1.60 -24.79 -1.47
N ARG A 127 -1.93 -24.88 -0.17
CA ARG A 127 -3.31 -24.70 0.32
C ARG A 127 -3.82 -23.29 0.01
N ALA A 128 -3.02 -22.26 0.27
CA ALA A 128 -3.37 -20.87 -0.02
C ALA A 128 -3.59 -20.63 -1.54
N ILE A 129 -2.70 -21.15 -2.39
CA ILE A 129 -2.85 -21.06 -3.86
C ILE A 129 -4.13 -21.75 -4.33
N ASN A 130 -4.44 -22.94 -3.81
CA ASN A 130 -5.67 -23.65 -4.17
C ASN A 130 -6.91 -22.86 -3.76
N ARG A 131 -6.90 -22.24 -2.58
CA ARG A 131 -7.99 -21.39 -2.12
C ARG A 131 -8.21 -20.19 -3.04
N GLY A 132 -7.14 -19.50 -3.42
CA GLY A 132 -7.20 -18.40 -4.41
C GLY A 132 -7.80 -18.86 -5.74
N ARG A 133 -7.41 -20.06 -6.20
CA ARG A 133 -7.95 -20.66 -7.44
C ARG A 133 -9.44 -20.96 -7.36
N GLU A 134 -9.90 -21.55 -6.26
CA GLU A 134 -11.33 -21.81 -6.04
C GLU A 134 -12.16 -20.52 -6.08
N LEU A 135 -11.69 -19.48 -5.40
CA LEU A 135 -12.35 -18.17 -5.36
C LEU A 135 -12.44 -17.54 -6.75
N ALA A 136 -11.34 -17.56 -7.53
CA ALA A 136 -11.32 -17.05 -8.90
C ALA A 136 -12.33 -17.79 -9.81
N LEU A 137 -12.39 -19.12 -9.72
CA LEU A 137 -13.33 -19.93 -10.48
C LEU A 137 -14.80 -19.70 -10.06
N SER A 138 -15.05 -19.53 -8.76
CA SER A 138 -16.39 -19.22 -8.24
C SER A 138 -16.89 -17.85 -8.71
N SER A 139 -15.98 -16.86 -8.83
CA SER A 139 -16.29 -15.52 -9.32
C SER A 139 -16.62 -15.53 -10.81
N GLN A 140 -15.93 -16.33 -11.61
CA GLN A 140 -16.21 -16.49 -13.03
C GLN A 140 -17.58 -17.13 -13.29
N LYS A 141 -17.92 -18.22 -12.59
CA LYS A 141 -19.23 -18.89 -12.72
C LYS A 141 -20.40 -17.96 -12.36
N ARG A 142 -20.23 -17.08 -11.37
CA ARG A 142 -21.22 -16.05 -11.01
C ARG A 142 -21.46 -15.02 -12.13
N LYS A 143 -20.45 -14.73 -12.96
CA LYS A 143 -20.54 -13.74 -14.05
C LYS A 143 -21.10 -14.31 -15.36
N THR A 144 -20.89 -15.60 -15.64
CA THR A 144 -21.36 -16.26 -16.87
C THR A 144 -22.74 -16.92 -16.75
N GLY A 145 -23.33 -16.96 -15.56
CA GLY A 145 -24.68 -17.50 -15.32
C GLY A 145 -25.83 -16.49 -15.53
N ARG A 146 -25.66 -15.48 -16.38
CA ARG A 146 -26.68 -14.45 -16.67
C ARG A 146 -27.07 -14.45 -18.14
#